data_AF-A0A226E902-F1
#
_entry.id   AF-A0A226E902-F1
#
_cell.length_a   1.000
_cell.length_b   1.000
_cell.length_c   1.000
_cell.angle_alpha   90.00
_cell.angle_beta   90.00
_cell.angle_gamma   90.00
#
_symmetry.space_group_name_H-M   'P 1'
#
loop_
_entity.id
_entity.type
_entity.pdbx_description
1 polymer ?
#
loop_
_entity_poly.entity_id
_entity_poly.type
_entity_poly.pdbx_seq_one_letter_code
_entity_poly.pdbx_strand_id
1 'polypeptide(L)'
;MFSYFKIATLSLVLILVHSTIGQQSQLIQFWNSANCVGNPFASWTASANYTTPPPGLTQPLYYKVNGLWEIIPCLSPTNCTVPWIRSGFPGPCTQLLFPYNLTDLRVRRIGDANQNERKITFFELPNFQGQSISVVPPETNFSSRTAQSYYFTGLNSWVYKSSPDNFISVCYNYSLDVKNAGYGFTYSEATIANIGYVKYGCDVQQSTTTRKPGSSGGGIVGPNNAVYYAFILVFALICLKY
;
A
#
# COMPACT_ATOMS: atom_id res chain seq x y z
N MET A 1 -9.72 3.88 -47.11
CA MET A 1 -10.52 3.91 -45.85
C MET A 1 -10.04 2.97 -44.73
N PHE A 2 -8.89 2.29 -44.84
CA PHE A 2 -8.40 1.35 -43.81
C PHE A 2 -7.32 1.91 -42.86
N SER A 3 -6.88 3.17 -43.03
CA SER A 3 -5.78 3.75 -42.24
C SER A 3 -6.23 4.46 -40.96
N TYR A 4 -7.47 4.99 -40.91
CA TYR A 4 -7.98 5.72 -39.74
C TYR A 4 -8.35 4.79 -38.58
N PHE A 5 -8.81 3.57 -38.88
CA PHE A 5 -9.18 2.58 -37.86
C PHE A 5 -7.98 2.11 -37.04
N LYS A 6 -6.80 1.94 -37.66
CA LYS A 6 -5.58 1.50 -36.97
C LYS A 6 -4.98 2.57 -36.04
N ILE A 7 -5.12 3.85 -36.41
CA ILE A 7 -4.63 4.98 -35.60
C ILE A 7 -5.55 5.16 -34.38
N ALA A 8 -6.88 5.10 -34.57
CA ALA A 8 -7.85 5.21 -33.48
C ALA A 8 -7.68 4.10 -32.43
N THR A 9 -7.42 2.86 -32.86
CA THR A 9 -7.17 1.74 -31.93
C THR A 9 -5.86 1.91 -31.14
N LEU A 10 -4.80 2.45 -31.76
CA LEU A 10 -3.52 2.65 -31.09
C LEU A 10 -3.60 3.77 -30.03
N SER A 11 -4.30 4.86 -30.35
CA SER A 11 -4.53 5.97 -29.41
C SER A 11 -5.40 5.56 -28.21
N LEU A 12 -6.42 4.74 -28.43
CA LEU A 12 -7.28 4.24 -27.35
C LEU A 12 -6.52 3.31 -26.38
N VAL A 13 -5.67 2.43 -26.91
CA VAL A 13 -4.81 1.56 -26.10
C VAL A 13 -3.80 2.36 -25.28
N LEU A 14 -3.18 3.40 -25.87
CA LEU A 14 -2.27 4.28 -25.15
C LEU A 14 -2.96 5.03 -24.00
N ILE A 15 -4.17 5.54 -24.18
CA ILE A 15 -4.91 6.24 -23.11
C ILE A 15 -5.25 5.29 -21.95
N LEU A 16 -5.69 4.07 -22.25
CA LEU A 16 -6.02 3.06 -21.24
C LEU A 16 -4.76 2.60 -20.46
N VAL A 17 -3.63 2.41 -21.13
CA VAL A 17 -2.37 2.03 -20.47
C VAL A 17 -1.84 3.15 -19.57
N HIS A 18 -1.94 4.43 -19.98
CA HIS A 18 -1.52 5.55 -19.11
C HIS A 18 -2.42 5.71 -17.89
N SER A 19 -3.73 5.49 -18.03
CA SER A 19 -4.67 5.60 -16.89
C SER A 19 -4.42 4.53 -15.81
N THR A 20 -4.07 3.31 -16.21
CA THR A 20 -3.78 2.21 -15.28
C THR A 20 -2.44 2.39 -14.56
N ILE A 21 -1.40 2.84 -15.27
CA ILE A 21 -0.08 3.15 -14.66
C ILE A 21 -0.19 4.35 -13.70
N GLY A 22 -0.95 5.39 -14.07
CA GLY A 22 -1.16 6.56 -13.23
C GLY A 22 -1.88 6.26 -11.92
N GLN A 23 -2.84 5.33 -11.92
CA GLN A 23 -3.59 4.93 -10.72
C GLN A 23 -2.74 4.13 -9.72
N GLN A 24 -1.80 3.32 -10.22
CA GLN A 24 -0.96 2.45 -9.39
C GLN A 24 0.28 3.16 -8.84
N SER A 25 0.65 4.34 -9.34
CA SER A 25 1.81 5.07 -8.82
C SER A 25 1.67 5.37 -7.33
N GLN A 26 2.68 5.01 -6.55
CA GLN A 26 2.75 5.38 -5.15
C GLN A 26 2.80 6.90 -4.99
N LEU A 27 2.06 7.40 -4.02
CA LEU A 27 1.89 8.81 -3.75
C LEU A 27 1.56 9.01 -2.28
N ILE A 28 2.15 10.01 -1.64
CA ILE A 28 1.72 10.50 -0.34
C ILE A 28 1.63 12.02 -0.37
N GLN A 29 0.55 12.55 0.20
CA GLN A 29 0.25 13.98 0.18
C GLN A 29 -0.21 14.45 1.55
N PHE A 30 0.12 15.69 1.89
CA PHE A 30 -0.18 16.28 3.20
C PHE A 30 -0.84 17.65 3.09
N TRP A 31 -1.76 17.91 4.03
CA TRP A 31 -2.53 19.14 4.18
C TRP A 31 -2.51 19.62 5.63
N ASN A 32 -2.60 20.94 5.80
CA ASN A 32 -2.84 21.59 7.09
C ASN A 32 -4.34 21.83 7.34
N SER A 33 -5.18 21.49 6.37
CA SER A 33 -6.64 21.66 6.40
C SER A 33 -7.34 20.31 6.56
N ALA A 34 -8.39 20.31 7.39
CA ALA A 34 -9.26 19.15 7.54
C ALA A 34 -9.87 18.75 6.18
N ASN A 35 -10.15 17.45 6.03
CA ASN A 35 -10.71 16.85 4.81
C ASN A 35 -9.82 17.00 3.56
N CYS A 36 -8.57 17.43 3.70
CA CYS A 36 -7.59 17.56 2.62
C CYS A 36 -8.11 18.52 1.53
N VAL A 37 -8.64 19.66 1.96
CA VAL A 37 -9.22 20.69 1.09
C VAL A 37 -8.14 21.65 0.61
N GLY A 38 -8.19 22.00 -0.68
CA GLY A 38 -7.20 22.87 -1.31
C GLY A 38 -5.94 22.11 -1.72
N ASN A 39 -4.88 22.87 -2.01
CA ASN A 39 -3.61 22.28 -2.44
C ASN A 39 -2.88 21.63 -1.25
N PRO A 40 -2.30 20.43 -1.44
CA PRO A 40 -1.41 19.87 -0.43
C PRO A 40 -0.22 20.79 -0.25
N PHE A 41 0.22 21.02 1.00
CA PHE A 41 1.47 21.74 1.24
C PHE A 41 2.69 20.89 0.87
N ALA A 42 2.51 19.57 0.77
CA ALA A 42 3.55 18.66 0.32
C ALA A 42 3.01 17.40 -0.34
N SER A 43 3.70 16.91 -1.37
CA SER A 43 3.28 15.79 -2.21
C SER A 43 4.50 15.06 -2.77
N TRP A 44 4.58 13.75 -2.58
CA TRP A 44 5.74 12.95 -2.97
C TRP A 44 5.36 11.64 -3.62
N THR A 45 6.08 11.32 -4.69
CA THR A 45 6.06 10.01 -5.36
C THR A 45 7.32 9.20 -5.06
N ALA A 46 8.32 9.78 -4.39
CA ALA A 46 9.55 9.15 -3.94
C ALA A 46 9.90 9.54 -2.50
N SER A 47 10.86 8.84 -1.89
CA SER A 47 11.37 9.20 -0.56
C SER A 47 11.91 10.64 -0.55
N ALA A 48 11.59 11.40 0.49
CA ALA A 48 11.90 12.81 0.58
C ALA A 48 11.91 13.29 2.03
N ASN A 49 12.52 14.47 2.25
CA ASN A 49 12.51 15.17 3.52
C ASN A 49 11.84 16.53 3.33
N TYR A 50 11.02 16.94 4.30
CA TYR A 50 10.34 18.22 4.30
C TYR A 50 10.66 18.99 5.57
N THR A 51 11.48 20.02 5.41
CA THR A 51 11.83 20.92 6.50
C THR A 51 10.93 22.15 6.44
N THR A 52 10.13 22.37 7.47
CA THR A 52 9.35 23.61 7.58
C THR A 52 10.23 24.80 7.95
N PRO A 53 10.03 25.98 7.35
CA PRO A 53 10.46 27.24 7.96
C PRO A 53 9.76 27.44 9.31
N PRO A 54 10.36 28.15 10.28
CA PRO A 54 9.66 28.54 11.52
C PRO A 54 8.37 29.32 11.17
N PRO A 55 7.21 29.00 11.77
CA PRO A 55 7.03 28.29 13.03
C PRO A 55 6.43 26.87 12.88
N GLY A 56 7.15 25.95 12.22
CA GLY A 56 6.90 24.50 12.32
C GLY A 56 5.61 24.00 11.65
N LEU A 57 5.46 22.67 11.57
CA LEU A 57 4.21 22.03 11.16
C LEU A 57 3.22 22.06 12.31
N THR A 58 2.21 22.93 12.23
CA THR A 58 1.12 22.97 13.19
C THR A 58 0.20 21.77 13.03
N GLN A 59 -0.23 21.22 14.15
CA GLN A 59 -1.09 20.06 14.20
C GLN A 59 -2.58 20.43 14.24
N PRO A 60 -3.48 19.51 13.84
CA PRO A 60 -3.22 18.20 13.21
C PRO A 60 -2.73 18.35 11.76
N LEU A 61 -1.98 17.35 11.28
CA LEU A 61 -1.76 17.20 9.84
C LEU A 61 -2.82 16.26 9.27
N TYR A 62 -3.06 16.38 7.98
CA TYR A 62 -3.96 15.50 7.25
C TYR A 62 -3.24 14.93 6.05
N TYR A 63 -3.53 13.69 5.69
CA TYR A 63 -2.84 13.05 4.58
C TYR A 63 -3.76 12.14 3.76
N LYS A 64 -3.33 11.90 2.53
CA LYS A 64 -3.81 10.82 1.66
C LYS A 64 -2.60 10.02 1.22
N VAL A 65 -2.80 8.71 1.09
CA VAL A 65 -1.73 7.77 0.71
C VAL A 65 -2.23 6.81 -0.36
N ASN A 66 -1.37 6.53 -1.33
CA ASN A 66 -1.49 5.45 -2.27
C ASN A 66 -0.16 4.67 -2.23
N GLY A 67 -0.22 3.38 -1.94
CA GLY A 67 0.97 2.55 -1.74
C GLY A 67 1.35 2.38 -0.28
N LEU A 68 2.63 2.06 -0.02
CA LEU A 68 3.17 1.73 1.29
C LEU A 68 4.32 2.68 1.62
N TRP A 69 4.14 3.45 2.69
CA TRP A 69 5.02 4.56 3.05
C TRP A 69 5.37 4.52 4.53
N GLU A 70 6.57 4.98 4.86
CA GLU A 70 6.88 5.42 6.21
C GLU A 70 6.77 6.93 6.29
N ILE A 71 6.14 7.39 7.37
CA ILE A 71 6.14 8.79 7.78
C ILE A 71 7.03 8.87 9.02
N ILE A 72 8.09 9.66 8.97
CA ILE A 72 9.11 9.78 10.02
C ILE A 72 9.05 11.21 10.56
N PRO A 73 8.34 11.42 11.68
CA PRO A 73 8.25 12.74 12.31
C PRO A 73 9.57 13.06 13.00
N CYS A 74 10.01 14.31 12.92
CA CYS A 74 11.25 14.73 13.57
C CYS A 74 11.07 16.01 14.39
N LEU A 75 11.59 15.97 15.61
CA LEU A 75 11.64 17.09 16.56
C LEU A 75 12.74 18.08 16.19
N SER A 76 13.81 17.57 15.59
CA SER A 76 14.89 18.35 14.97
C SER A 76 15.43 17.59 13.74
N PRO A 77 16.22 18.22 12.87
CA PRO A 77 16.85 17.54 11.73
C PRO A 77 17.73 16.33 12.10
N THR A 78 18.12 16.19 13.36
CA THR A 78 18.93 15.05 13.84
C THR A 78 18.18 14.15 14.81
N ASN A 79 16.98 14.53 15.25
CA ASN A 79 16.19 13.81 16.23
C ASN A 79 14.82 13.45 15.65
N CYS A 80 14.71 12.23 15.14
CA CYS A 80 13.49 11.68 14.59
C CYS A 80 12.89 10.62 15.50
N THR A 81 11.58 10.49 15.47
CA THR A 81 10.86 9.50 16.27
C THR A 81 10.66 8.20 15.50
N VAL A 82 10.00 7.24 16.14
CA VAL A 82 9.64 5.96 15.51
C VAL A 82 8.80 6.22 14.24
N PRO A 83 9.19 5.63 13.09
CA PRO A 83 8.44 5.73 11.85
C PRO A 83 7.03 5.18 11.97
N TRP A 84 6.10 5.79 11.25
CA TRP A 84 4.73 5.33 11.14
C TRP A 84 4.49 4.75 9.77
N ILE A 85 4.20 3.46 9.72
CA ILE A 85 3.83 2.77 8.50
C ILE A 85 2.41 3.19 8.12
N ARG A 86 2.25 3.68 6.90
CA ARG A 86 0.96 3.99 6.30
C ARG A 86 0.85 3.32 4.96
N SER A 87 -0.22 2.55 4.81
CA SER A 87 -0.61 1.97 3.54
C SER A 87 -1.97 2.48 3.14
N GLY A 88 -2.27 2.41 1.85
CA GLY A 88 -3.64 2.60 1.42
C GLY A 88 -3.78 2.73 -0.09
N PHE A 89 -5.03 3.00 -0.44
CA PHE A 89 -5.49 3.37 -1.77
C PHE A 89 -5.90 4.83 -1.75
N PRO A 90 -6.03 5.50 -2.91
CA PRO A 90 -6.54 6.86 -2.98
C PRO A 90 -7.91 6.91 -2.30
N GLY A 91 -7.94 7.41 -1.08
CA GLY A 91 -9.03 7.21 -0.14
C GLY A 91 -9.39 8.49 0.61
N PRO A 92 -10.21 8.37 1.67
CA PRO A 92 -10.61 9.52 2.46
C PRO A 92 -9.39 10.17 3.10
N CYS A 93 -9.50 11.48 3.31
CA CYS A 93 -8.50 12.23 4.03
C CYS A 93 -8.36 11.69 5.46
N THR A 94 -7.15 11.35 5.87
CA THR A 94 -6.89 10.79 7.19
C THR A 94 -6.17 11.80 8.07
N GLN A 95 -6.62 11.94 9.31
CA GLN A 95 -5.97 12.81 10.29
C GLN A 95 -4.73 12.13 10.86
N LEU A 96 -3.70 12.94 11.08
CA LEU A 96 -2.42 12.55 11.65
C LEU A 96 -2.12 13.44 12.85
N LEU A 97 -2.17 12.83 14.04
CA LEU A 97 -1.96 13.48 15.32
C LEU A 97 -0.58 13.08 15.85
N PHE A 98 0.22 14.07 16.23
CA PHE A 98 1.51 13.90 16.89
C PHE A 98 1.43 14.43 18.33
N PRO A 99 2.26 13.95 19.26
CA PRO A 99 2.27 14.51 20.61
C PRO A 99 3.02 15.85 20.73
N TYR A 100 3.66 16.33 19.66
CA TYR A 100 4.63 17.43 19.71
C TYR A 100 4.68 18.20 18.38
N ASN A 101 5.17 19.44 18.42
CA ASN A 101 5.39 20.23 17.21
C ASN A 101 6.58 19.66 16.43
N LEU A 102 6.39 19.46 15.12
CA LEU A 102 7.42 18.93 14.23
C LEU A 102 8.20 20.07 13.57
N THR A 103 9.50 19.87 13.41
CA THR A 103 10.37 20.77 12.63
C THR A 103 10.72 20.19 11.26
N ASP A 104 10.72 18.86 11.16
CA ASP A 104 11.00 18.11 9.94
C ASP A 104 10.06 16.91 9.84
N LEU A 105 9.64 16.60 8.61
CA LEU A 105 8.80 15.45 8.28
C LEU A 105 9.46 14.72 7.12
N ARG A 106 9.86 13.47 7.35
CA ARG A 106 10.45 12.65 6.29
C ARG A 106 9.48 11.58 5.87
N VAL A 107 9.55 11.24 4.59
CA VAL A 107 8.78 10.14 4.04
C VAL A 107 9.71 9.17 3.33
N ARG A 108 9.48 7.88 3.54
CA ARG A 108 10.21 6.83 2.84
C ARG A 108 9.22 5.95 2.09
N ARG A 109 9.37 5.87 0.77
CA ARG A 109 8.58 4.93 -0.03
C ARG A 109 9.07 3.51 0.22
N ILE A 110 8.16 2.57 0.44
CA ILE A 110 8.46 1.14 0.58
C ILE A 110 7.99 0.40 -0.67
N GLY A 111 8.84 -0.49 -1.18
CA GLY A 111 8.53 -1.31 -2.36
C GLY A 111 8.53 -0.52 -3.67
N ASP A 112 7.96 -1.16 -4.69
CA ASP A 112 7.95 -0.68 -6.06
C ASP A 112 7.06 0.55 -6.25
N ALA A 113 7.54 1.53 -7.02
CA ALA A 113 6.84 2.80 -7.25
C ALA A 113 5.51 2.60 -8.01
N ASN A 114 5.39 1.55 -8.82
CA ASN A 114 4.21 1.27 -9.63
C ASN A 114 3.33 0.17 -9.04
N GLN A 115 3.67 -0.36 -7.85
CA GLN A 115 2.89 -1.38 -7.15
C GLN A 115 2.61 -2.64 -7.99
N ASN A 116 3.51 -2.98 -8.91
CA ASN A 116 3.32 -4.09 -9.86
C ASN A 116 4.42 -5.16 -9.78
N GLU A 117 5.42 -4.93 -8.94
CA GLU A 117 6.55 -5.84 -8.80
C GLU A 117 6.16 -7.18 -8.19
N ARG A 118 6.40 -8.24 -8.94
CA ARG A 118 6.22 -9.61 -8.47
C ARG A 118 7.39 -10.03 -7.59
N LYS A 119 7.42 -9.48 -6.37
CA LYS A 119 8.46 -9.72 -5.35
C LYS A 119 7.82 -9.73 -3.97
N ILE A 120 8.29 -10.62 -3.10
CA ILE A 120 8.02 -10.57 -1.66
C ILE A 120 9.30 -10.23 -0.92
N THR A 121 9.21 -9.35 0.06
CA THR A 121 10.34 -8.96 0.92
C THR A 121 10.01 -9.26 2.36
N PHE A 122 10.94 -9.95 3.03
CA PHE A 122 10.89 -10.27 4.45
C PHE A 122 11.98 -9.52 5.20
N PHE A 123 11.71 -9.17 6.44
CA PHE A 123 12.60 -8.40 7.31
C PHE A 123 12.81 -9.11 8.64
N GLU A 124 14.03 -9.03 9.16
CA GLU A 124 14.42 -9.63 10.44
C GLU A 124 13.66 -9.04 11.63
N LEU A 125 13.33 -7.74 11.58
CA LEU A 125 12.66 -7.01 12.65
C LEU A 125 11.25 -6.55 12.25
N PRO A 126 10.39 -6.21 13.23
CA PRO A 126 9.12 -5.56 12.97
C PRO A 126 9.27 -4.22 12.22
N ASN A 127 8.17 -3.73 11.65
CA ASN A 127 8.08 -2.42 10.96
C ASN A 127 9.10 -2.25 9.81
N PHE A 128 9.38 -3.33 9.09
CA PHE A 128 10.27 -3.37 7.93
C PHE A 128 11.71 -2.92 8.22
N GLN A 129 12.20 -3.23 9.42
CA GLN A 129 13.54 -2.88 9.88
C GLN A 129 14.50 -4.08 9.85
N GLY A 130 15.79 -3.81 10.02
CA GLY A 130 16.83 -4.84 10.05
C GLY A 130 17.22 -5.36 8.67
N GLN A 131 17.92 -6.49 8.64
CA GLN A 131 18.27 -7.12 7.36
C GLN A 131 17.02 -7.61 6.65
N SER A 132 17.04 -7.54 5.31
CA SER A 132 15.93 -8.00 4.48
C SER A 132 16.38 -9.03 3.46
N ILE A 133 15.45 -9.89 3.07
CA ILE A 133 15.59 -10.80 1.93
C ILE A 133 14.40 -10.59 1.01
N SER A 134 14.67 -10.49 -0.29
CA SER A 134 13.64 -10.38 -1.30
C SER A 134 13.68 -11.58 -2.22
N VAL A 135 12.50 -12.09 -2.57
CA VAL A 135 12.35 -13.25 -3.45
C VAL A 135 11.49 -12.85 -4.64
N VAL A 136 11.96 -13.20 -5.82
CA VAL A 136 11.24 -13.11 -7.10
C VAL A 136 10.99 -14.54 -7.62
N PRO A 137 10.01 -14.78 -8.51
CA PRO A 137 9.75 -16.11 -9.05
C PRO A 137 10.97 -16.73 -9.75
N PRO A 138 11.05 -18.07 -9.88
CA PRO A 138 9.99 -19.03 -9.54
C PRO A 138 9.97 -19.45 -8.06
N GLU A 139 11.13 -19.74 -7.47
CA GLU A 139 11.32 -20.12 -6.08
C GLU A 139 12.75 -19.83 -5.63
N THR A 140 12.99 -19.77 -4.32
CA THR A 140 14.32 -19.53 -3.76
C THR A 140 14.47 -20.25 -2.42
N ASN A 141 15.63 -20.88 -2.23
CA ASN A 141 16.00 -21.61 -1.03
C ASN A 141 17.13 -20.87 -0.34
N PHE A 142 17.11 -20.83 0.99
CA PHE A 142 18.15 -20.17 1.77
C PHE A 142 18.22 -20.75 3.19
N SER A 143 19.30 -20.44 3.91
CA SER A 143 19.42 -20.78 5.32
C SER A 143 18.25 -20.19 6.10
N SER A 144 17.58 -21.04 6.88
CA SER A 144 16.40 -20.68 7.67
C SER A 144 16.69 -19.46 8.54
N ARG A 145 15.78 -18.49 8.51
CA ARG A 145 15.85 -17.25 9.29
C ARG A 145 14.48 -16.84 9.78
N THR A 146 14.43 -16.13 10.89
CA THR A 146 13.19 -15.55 11.42
C THR A 146 12.92 -14.22 10.72
N ALA A 147 11.74 -14.09 10.13
CA ALA A 147 11.20 -12.84 9.65
C ALA A 147 10.12 -12.33 10.59
N GLN A 148 10.16 -11.03 10.90
CA GLN A 148 9.22 -10.37 11.78
C GLN A 148 8.33 -9.33 11.10
N SER A 149 8.61 -9.01 9.84
CA SER A 149 7.68 -8.26 8.99
C SER A 149 7.89 -8.60 7.52
N TYR A 150 6.89 -8.34 6.68
CA TYR A 150 6.97 -8.59 5.25
C TYR A 150 6.03 -7.70 4.44
N TYR A 151 6.30 -7.54 3.15
CA TYR A 151 5.33 -7.02 2.18
C TYR A 151 5.52 -7.67 0.80
N PHE A 152 4.45 -7.64 -0.01
CA PHE A 152 4.48 -7.89 -1.44
C PHE A 152 3.36 -7.09 -2.13
N THR A 153 3.44 -6.94 -3.45
CA THR A 153 2.49 -6.11 -4.21
C THR A 153 1.47 -6.92 -5.01
N GLY A 154 0.36 -6.28 -5.35
CA GLY A 154 -0.62 -6.75 -6.32
C GLY A 154 -1.34 -8.04 -5.94
N LEU A 155 -2.00 -8.65 -6.92
CA LEU A 155 -2.73 -9.91 -6.80
C LEU A 155 -1.81 -11.14 -6.81
N ASN A 156 -0.60 -10.99 -6.28
CA ASN A 156 0.39 -12.06 -6.17
C ASN A 156 0.09 -12.94 -4.95
N SER A 157 0.63 -14.15 -4.95
CA SER A 157 0.60 -15.04 -3.79
C SER A 157 1.93 -15.76 -3.64
N TRP A 158 2.26 -16.15 -2.41
CA TRP A 158 3.57 -16.70 -2.06
C TRP A 158 3.41 -17.82 -1.04
N VAL A 159 4.07 -18.93 -1.30
CA VAL A 159 4.21 -20.01 -0.32
C VAL A 159 5.57 -19.88 0.35
N TYR A 160 5.62 -20.06 1.66
CA TYR A 160 6.89 -20.20 2.37
C TYR A 160 6.89 -21.42 3.30
N LYS A 161 8.11 -21.88 3.58
CA LYS A 161 8.41 -22.98 4.50
C LYS A 161 9.70 -22.67 5.26
N SER A 162 9.93 -23.34 6.39
CA SER A 162 11.20 -23.21 7.13
C SER A 162 12.39 -23.87 6.42
N SER A 163 12.13 -24.84 5.54
CA SER A 163 13.12 -25.49 4.67
C SER A 163 12.41 -26.09 3.45
N PRO A 164 13.14 -26.42 2.36
CA PRO A 164 12.54 -27.02 1.16
C PRO A 164 11.80 -28.34 1.45
N ASP A 165 12.40 -29.18 2.30
CA ASP A 165 11.90 -30.51 2.66
C ASP A 165 10.77 -30.47 3.71
N ASN A 166 10.47 -29.31 4.28
CA ASN A 166 9.37 -29.20 5.23
C ASN A 166 8.02 -29.41 4.51
N PHE A 167 7.19 -30.28 5.07
CA PHE A 167 5.84 -30.55 4.58
C PHE A 167 4.85 -29.45 5.00
N ILE A 168 5.11 -28.75 6.11
CA ILE A 168 4.30 -27.62 6.55
C ILE A 168 4.67 -26.40 5.71
N SER A 169 3.66 -25.88 5.02
CA SER A 169 3.78 -24.65 4.24
C SER A 169 2.72 -23.64 4.69
N VAL A 170 3.05 -22.38 4.52
CA VAL A 170 2.11 -21.28 4.75
C VAL A 170 1.97 -20.50 3.46
N CYS A 171 0.72 -20.22 3.10
CA CYS A 171 0.39 -19.40 1.95
C CYS A 171 0.08 -17.97 2.40
N TYR A 172 0.81 -17.01 1.83
CA TYR A 172 0.46 -15.60 1.87
C TYR A 172 -0.22 -15.21 0.55
N ASN A 173 -1.54 -15.07 0.62
CA ASN A 173 -2.36 -14.50 -0.44
C ASN A 173 -2.48 -12.98 -0.25
N TYR A 174 -2.75 -12.28 -1.36
CA TYR A 174 -3.09 -10.87 -1.32
C TYR A 174 -4.27 -10.58 -0.36
N SER A 175 -4.29 -9.38 0.23
CA SER A 175 -5.35 -8.95 1.13
C SER A 175 -6.66 -8.66 0.37
N LEU A 176 -7.78 -8.61 1.09
CA LEU A 176 -9.08 -8.29 0.50
C LEU A 176 -9.10 -6.87 -0.10
N ASP A 177 -8.41 -5.92 0.52
CA ASP A 177 -8.37 -4.54 0.00
C ASP A 177 -7.61 -4.50 -1.34
N VAL A 178 -6.50 -5.23 -1.45
CA VAL A 178 -5.75 -5.40 -2.70
C VAL A 178 -6.59 -6.11 -3.76
N LYS A 179 -7.38 -7.12 -3.36
CA LYS A 179 -8.33 -7.80 -4.26
C LYS A 179 -9.34 -6.82 -4.85
N ASN A 180 -9.94 -5.98 -4.01
CA ASN A 180 -10.99 -5.06 -4.41
C ASN A 180 -10.45 -3.92 -5.27
N ALA A 181 -9.24 -3.43 -4.99
CA ALA A 181 -8.60 -2.38 -5.77
C ALA A 181 -7.94 -2.91 -7.07
N GLY A 182 -7.52 -4.17 -7.10
CA GLY A 182 -6.79 -4.78 -8.22
C GLY A 182 -5.28 -4.48 -8.22
N TYR A 183 -4.79 -3.71 -7.27
CA TYR A 183 -3.38 -3.38 -7.05
C TYR A 183 -3.17 -3.11 -5.54
N GLY A 184 -1.95 -2.75 -5.12
CA GLY A 184 -1.67 -2.38 -3.73
C GLY A 184 -0.59 -3.23 -3.06
N PHE A 185 -0.49 -3.12 -1.74
CA PHE A 185 0.43 -3.90 -0.92
C PHE A 185 -0.32 -4.81 0.04
N THR A 186 0.12 -6.06 0.12
CA THR A 186 -0.19 -6.95 1.24
C THR A 186 1.02 -7.03 2.14
N TYR A 187 0.85 -6.81 3.43
CA TYR A 187 1.96 -6.67 4.36
C TYR A 187 1.57 -7.04 5.79
N SER A 188 2.58 -7.28 6.61
CA SER A 188 2.46 -7.41 8.06
C SER A 188 3.62 -6.68 8.73
N GLU A 189 3.31 -5.70 9.58
CA GLU A 189 4.30 -4.93 10.35
C GLU A 189 4.87 -5.73 11.53
N ALA A 190 4.12 -6.70 12.02
CA ALA A 190 4.56 -7.62 13.08
C ALA A 190 4.05 -9.03 12.77
N THR A 191 4.98 -9.96 12.64
CA THR A 191 4.72 -11.40 12.48
C THR A 191 5.89 -12.18 13.07
N ILE A 192 5.80 -13.50 13.10
CA ILE A 192 6.94 -14.38 13.36
C ILE A 192 6.83 -15.53 12.37
N ALA A 193 7.75 -15.59 11.42
CA ALA A 193 7.82 -16.63 10.40
C ALA A 193 9.24 -17.16 10.27
N ASN A 194 9.40 -18.49 10.35
CA ASN A 194 10.68 -19.14 10.04
C ASN A 194 10.70 -19.48 8.55
N ILE A 195 11.64 -18.89 7.82
CA ILE A 195 11.67 -18.91 6.37
C ILE A 195 13.02 -19.44 5.90
N GLY A 196 13.00 -20.53 5.13
CA GLY A 196 14.15 -21.09 4.42
C GLY A 196 13.83 -21.53 2.98
N TYR A 197 12.56 -21.43 2.58
CA TYR A 197 12.08 -21.71 1.23
C TYR A 197 10.91 -20.77 0.93
N VAL A 198 10.90 -20.18 -0.27
CA VAL A 198 9.81 -19.32 -0.75
C VAL A 198 9.56 -19.61 -2.22
N LYS A 199 8.29 -19.77 -2.61
CA LYS A 199 7.85 -20.01 -3.99
C LYS A 199 6.71 -19.08 -4.37
N TYR A 200 6.71 -18.65 -5.62
CA TYR A 200 5.62 -17.86 -6.18
C TYR A 200 4.39 -18.73 -6.46
N GLY A 201 3.22 -18.23 -6.06
CA GLY A 201 1.94 -18.90 -6.22
C GLY A 201 1.63 -19.82 -5.04
N CYS A 202 0.40 -19.73 -4.54
CA CYS A 202 -0.17 -20.74 -3.67
C CYS A 202 -0.94 -21.77 -4.48
N ASP A 203 -0.55 -23.03 -4.35
CA ASP A 203 -1.36 -24.14 -4.85
C ASP A 203 -2.68 -24.18 -4.06
N VAL A 204 -3.79 -24.44 -4.75
CA VAL A 204 -5.13 -24.48 -4.16
C VAL A 204 -5.30 -25.76 -3.34
N GLN A 205 -4.51 -25.97 -2.28
CA GLN A 205 -4.75 -27.03 -1.30
C GLN A 205 -4.44 -26.59 0.16
N GLN A 206 -5.51 -26.68 0.96
CA GLN A 206 -5.65 -26.67 2.42
C GLN A 206 -4.87 -25.60 3.22
N SER A 207 -5.52 -24.45 3.39
CA SER A 207 -5.17 -23.46 4.42
C SER A 207 -5.53 -23.96 5.83
N THR A 208 -4.55 -24.07 6.72
CA THR A 208 -4.79 -23.94 8.15
C THR A 208 -4.82 -22.44 8.46
N THR A 209 -6.01 -21.86 8.55
CA THR A 209 -6.20 -20.45 8.93
C THR A 209 -5.85 -20.24 10.40
N THR A 210 -4.75 -19.55 10.70
CA THR A 210 -4.55 -18.91 12.00
C THR A 210 -5.38 -17.64 12.05
N ARG A 211 -6.52 -17.72 12.74
CA ARG A 211 -7.41 -16.59 13.02
C ARG A 211 -6.68 -15.59 13.94
N LYS A 212 -6.56 -14.34 13.51
CA LYS A 212 -6.14 -13.23 14.38
C LYS A 212 -7.13 -13.13 15.56
N PRO A 213 -6.70 -12.96 16.82
CA PRO A 213 -7.60 -12.52 17.88
C PRO A 213 -8.09 -11.11 17.52
N GLY A 214 -9.41 -10.98 17.36
CA GLY A 214 -10.05 -9.67 17.21
C GLY A 214 -9.82 -8.86 18.47
N SER A 215 -9.15 -7.71 18.33
CA SER A 215 -9.26 -6.65 19.31
C SER A 215 -10.59 -5.94 19.06
N SER A 216 -11.57 -6.26 19.89
CA SER A 216 -12.79 -5.50 20.06
C SER A 216 -12.44 -4.16 20.72
N GLY A 217 -12.31 -3.12 19.90
CA GLY A 217 -12.30 -1.72 20.32
C GLY A 217 -13.42 -0.99 19.58
N GLY A 218 -14.46 -0.59 20.31
CA GLY A 218 -15.70 -0.05 19.78
C GLY A 218 -15.58 1.27 19.03
N GLY A 219 -16.55 1.56 18.17
CA GLY A 219 -16.63 2.85 17.51
C GLY A 219 -17.68 2.92 16.40
N ILE A 220 -18.93 3.16 16.81
CA ILE A 220 -19.97 3.97 16.14
C ILE A 220 -20.44 3.54 14.74
N VAL A 221 -21.68 3.06 14.72
CA VAL A 221 -22.54 2.86 13.55
C VAL A 221 -22.94 4.22 12.95
N GLY A 222 -22.74 4.40 11.63
CA GLY A 222 -23.21 5.53 10.83
C GLY A 222 -23.37 5.15 9.35
N PRO A 223 -24.28 5.79 8.59
CA PRO A 223 -25.36 5.07 7.91
C PRO A 223 -25.16 4.74 6.42
N ASN A 224 -25.71 3.58 6.03
CA ASN A 224 -26.39 3.21 4.77
C ASN A 224 -25.94 3.85 3.44
N ASN A 225 -25.09 3.12 2.71
CA ASN A 225 -24.69 3.35 1.30
C ASN A 225 -25.78 3.02 0.26
N ALA A 226 -27.06 3.30 0.53
CA ALA A 226 -28.15 3.07 -0.41
C ALA A 226 -28.27 4.16 -1.51
N VAL A 227 -27.49 5.24 -1.45
CA VAL A 227 -27.63 6.40 -2.36
C VAL A 227 -26.68 6.35 -3.56
N TYR A 228 -25.63 5.53 -3.53
CA TYR A 228 -24.62 5.49 -4.60
C TYR A 228 -25.08 4.78 -5.88
N TYR A 229 -26.08 3.89 -5.81
CA TYR A 229 -26.58 3.17 -6.99
C TYR A 229 -27.63 3.94 -7.81
N ALA A 230 -28.21 5.02 -7.27
CA ALA A 230 -29.22 5.81 -7.99
C ALA A 230 -28.61 6.81 -9.00
N PHE A 231 -27.39 7.31 -8.75
CA PHE A 231 -26.75 8.28 -9.64
C PHE A 231 -26.17 7.68 -10.92
N ILE A 232 -25.77 6.40 -10.90
CA ILE A 232 -25.17 5.73 -12.05
C ILE A 232 -26.23 5.35 -13.10
N LEU A 233 -27.47 5.08 -12.68
CA LEU A 233 -28.57 4.74 -13.59
C LEU A 233 -29.13 5.95 -14.35
N VAL A 234 -29.09 7.16 -13.77
CA VAL A 234 -29.61 8.37 -14.43
C VAL A 234 -28.66 8.86 -15.54
N PHE A 235 -27.34 8.74 -15.37
CA PHE A 235 -26.38 9.10 -16.42
C PHE A 235 -26.38 8.12 -17.60
N ALA A 236 -26.62 6.83 -17.35
CA ALA A 236 -26.72 5.84 -18.42
C ALA A 236 -27.95 6.04 -19.32
N LEU A 237 -29.05 6.58 -18.79
CA LEU A 237 -30.27 6.86 -19.56
C LEU A 237 -30.21 8.16 -20.37
N ILE A 238 -29.39 9.13 -19.96
CA ILE A 238 -29.25 10.42 -20.68
C ILE A 238 -28.33 10.26 -21.91
N CYS A 239 -27.35 9.35 -21.87
CA CYS A 239 -26.44 9.10 -22.99
C CYS A 239 -27.02 8.19 -24.10
N LEU A 240 -28.26 7.71 -23.97
CA LEU A 240 -28.92 6.85 -24.96
C LEU A 240 -29.97 7.59 -25.81
N LYS A 241 -30.06 8.92 -25.72
CA LYS A 241 -31.06 9.71 -26.46
C LYS A 241 -30.56 10.95 -27.22
N TYR A 242 -29.25 11.10 -27.44
CA TYR A 242 -28.71 12.08 -28.39
C TYR A 242 -27.63 11.44 -29.26
#